data_AF-A0A8T4P803-F1
#
_entry.id   AF-A0A8T4P803-F1
#
_cell.length_a   1.000
_cell.length_b   1.000
_cell.length_c   1.000
_cell.angle_alpha   90.00
_cell.angle_beta   90.00
_cell.angle_gamma   90.00
#
_symmetry.space_group_name_H-M   'P 1'
#
loop_
_entity.id
_entity.type
_entity.pdbx_description
1 polymer ?
#
loop_
_entity_poly.entity_id
_entity_poly.type
_entity_poly.pdbx_seq_one_letter_code
_entity_poly.pdbx_strand_id
1 'polypeptide(L)'
;MQQFMDSSIIIEIINQNKNYSRFKENTIITNSLNLSEVYFIILKNYDVQTADYWTSNLDFIFLEITPEIAVEAAKFNSNTKARI
;
A
#
# COMPACT_ATOMS: atom_id res chain seq x y z
N MET A 1 -0.76 6.27 -16.01
CA MET A 1 -1.41 4.96 -15.73
C MET A 1 -1.55 4.85 -14.23
N GLN A 2 -2.75 4.58 -13.75
CA GLN A 2 -3.05 4.45 -12.32
C GLN A 2 -2.74 3.02 -11.86
N GLN A 3 -2.03 2.86 -10.74
CA GLN A 3 -1.63 1.55 -10.22
C GLN A 3 -1.91 1.47 -8.73
N PHE A 4 -2.51 0.35 -8.30
CA PHE A 4 -2.66 0.02 -6.89
C PHE A 4 -1.32 -0.41 -6.31
N MET A 5 -0.95 0.15 -5.15
CA MET A 5 0.31 -0.12 -4.46
C MET A 5 0.03 -0.70 -3.09
N ASP A 6 0.70 -1.82 -2.77
CA ASP A 6 0.71 -2.37 -1.42
C ASP A 6 1.72 -1.65 -0.52
N SER A 7 1.72 -2.01 0.77
CA SER A 7 2.60 -1.41 1.76
C SER A 7 4.09 -1.57 1.40
N SER A 8 4.50 -2.68 0.79
CA SER A 8 5.89 -2.94 0.42
C SER A 8 6.40 -1.95 -0.63
N ILE A 9 5.62 -1.70 -1.69
CA ILE A 9 5.99 -0.76 -2.75
C ILE A 9 6.07 0.67 -2.19
N ILE A 10 5.13 1.05 -1.34
CA ILE A 10 5.11 2.38 -0.71
C ILE A 10 6.37 2.59 0.14
N ILE A 11 6.79 1.58 0.92
CA ILE A 11 8.03 1.62 1.70
C ILE A 11 9.25 1.77 0.80
N GLU A 12 9.32 1.07 -0.33
CA GLU A 12 10.44 1.21 -1.28
C GLU A 12 10.51 2.61 -1.90
N ILE A 13 9.36 3.24 -2.16
CA ILE A 13 9.28 4.64 -2.63
C ILE A 13 9.82 5.59 -1.56
N ILE A 14 9.38 5.42 -0.30
CA ILE A 14 9.84 6.21 0.86
C ILE A 14 11.37 6.07 1.06
N ASN A 15 11.89 4.85 0.94
CA ASN A 15 13.32 4.53 1.03
C ASN A 15 14.12 4.98 -0.20
N GLN A 16 13.48 5.63 -1.18
CA GLN A 16 14.09 6.13 -2.41
C GLN A 16 14.83 5.04 -3.20
N ASN A 17 14.29 3.82 -3.20
CA ASN A 17 14.86 2.73 -3.98
C ASN A 17 14.78 3.06 -5.47
N LYS A 18 15.95 3.11 -6.14
CA LYS A 18 16.08 3.47 -7.56
C LYS A 18 15.26 2.56 -8.48
N ASN A 19 15.03 1.31 -8.10
CA ASN A 19 14.22 0.36 -8.87
C ASN A 19 12.74 0.77 -8.93
N TYR A 20 12.28 1.62 -7.99
CA TYR A 20 10.92 2.11 -7.88
C TYR A 20 10.79 3.60 -8.25
N SER A 21 11.87 4.22 -8.75
CA SER A 21 11.90 5.64 -9.16
C SER A 21 10.79 6.02 -10.14
N ARG A 22 10.41 5.11 -11.05
CA ARG A 22 9.30 5.28 -12.01
C ARG A 22 7.92 5.50 -11.35
N PHE A 23 7.79 5.24 -10.05
CA PHE A 23 6.55 5.38 -9.30
C PHE A 23 6.52 6.64 -8.43
N LYS A 24 7.64 7.37 -8.32
CA LYS A 24 7.81 8.48 -7.37
C LYS A 24 6.90 9.68 -7.65
N GLU A 25 6.55 9.90 -8.91
CA GLU A 25 5.70 11.01 -9.36
C GLU A 25 4.23 10.59 -9.57
N ASN A 26 3.89 9.33 -9.31
CA ASN A 26 2.53 8.83 -9.48
C ASN A 26 1.75 9.01 -8.18
N THR A 27 0.47 9.38 -8.30
CA THR A 27 -0.49 9.27 -7.19
C THR A 27 -0.56 7.82 -6.70
N ILE A 28 -0.48 7.64 -5.38
CA ILE A 28 -0.47 6.32 -4.75
C ILE A 28 -1.93 5.88 -4.56
N ILE A 29 -2.37 4.93 -5.35
CA ILE A 29 -3.67 4.30 -5.15
C ILE A 29 -3.48 3.13 -4.19
N THR A 30 -4.16 3.12 -3.05
CA THR A 30 -4.01 2.06 -2.06
C THR A 30 -5.27 1.90 -1.21
N ASN A 31 -5.23 1.15 -0.12
CA ASN A 31 -6.32 1.07 0.85
C ASN A 31 -5.83 1.45 2.27
N SER A 32 -6.76 1.60 3.20
CA SER A 32 -6.46 2.00 4.58
C SER A 32 -5.60 0.97 5.34
N LEU A 33 -5.73 -0.33 5.01
CA LEU A 33 -4.91 -1.38 5.62
C LEU A 33 -3.43 -1.21 5.25
N ASN A 34 -3.12 -1.01 3.97
CA ASN A 34 -1.75 -0.78 3.51
C ASN A 34 -1.16 0.50 4.13
N LEU A 35 -1.94 1.58 4.26
CA LEU A 35 -1.49 2.78 4.95
C LEU A 35 -1.14 2.50 6.42
N SER A 36 -1.97 1.74 7.12
CA SER A 36 -1.71 1.34 8.50
C SER A 36 -0.42 0.52 8.61
N GLU A 37 -0.16 -0.40 7.68
CA GLU A 37 1.09 -1.17 7.63
C GLU A 37 2.30 -0.28 7.37
N VAL A 38 2.21 0.64 6.41
CA VAL A 38 3.27 1.62 6.12
C VAL A 38 3.57 2.46 7.35
N TYR A 39 2.54 3.03 7.98
CA TYR A 39 2.70 3.83 9.20
C TYR A 39 3.38 3.03 10.31
N PHE A 40 2.95 1.79 10.54
CA PHE A 40 3.53 0.90 11.54
C PHE A 40 5.01 0.57 11.24
N ILE A 41 5.35 0.29 9.97
CA ILE A 41 6.74 0.00 9.57
C ILE A 41 7.63 1.22 9.80
N ILE A 42 7.17 2.43 9.45
CA ILE A 42 7.92 3.66 9.70
C ILE A 42 8.08 3.89 11.20
N LEU A 43 7.00 3.76 11.97
CA LEU A 43 7.03 3.93 13.42
C LEU A 43 7.99 2.96 14.12
N LYS A 44 8.07 1.71 13.64
CA LYS A 44 8.97 0.69 14.18
C LYS A 44 10.44 0.99 13.91
N ASN A 45 10.75 1.58 12.76
CA ASN A 45 12.13 1.79 12.30
C ASN A 45 12.65 3.21 12.60
N TYR A 46 11.74 4.16 12.85
CA TYR A 46 12.03 5.57 13.06
C TYR A 46 11.22 6.08 14.28
N ASP A 47 10.42 7.13 14.10
CA ASP A 47 9.59 7.75 15.12
C ASP A 47 8.24 8.22 14.56
N VAL A 48 7.38 8.71 15.46
CA VAL A 48 6.05 9.24 15.13
C VAL A 48 6.15 10.41 14.16
N GLN A 49 7.11 11.32 14.37
CA GLN A 49 7.27 12.51 13.53
C GLN A 49 7.56 12.13 12.06
N THR A 50 8.39 11.11 11.86
CA THR A 50 8.73 10.59 10.53
C THR A 50 7.53 9.91 9.89
N ALA A 51 6.75 9.14 10.65
CA ALA A 51 5.53 8.49 10.15
C ALA A 51 4.45 9.51 9.74
N ASP A 52 4.22 10.53 10.56
CA ASP A 52 3.28 11.61 10.30
C ASP A 52 3.72 12.45 9.08
N TYR A 53 5.01 12.71 8.95
CA TYR A 53 5.58 13.40 7.79
C TYR A 53 5.24 12.65 6.49
N TRP A 54 5.55 11.36 6.40
CA TRP A 54 5.35 10.62 5.16
C TRP A 54 3.88 10.43 4.82
N THR A 55 3.02 10.19 5.81
CA THR A 55 1.58 10.05 5.57
C THR A 55 0.90 11.35 5.17
N SER A 56 1.47 12.51 5.53
CA SER A 56 0.94 13.83 5.13
C SER A 56 1.50 14.34 3.81
N ASN A 57 2.70 13.91 3.39
CA ASN A 57 3.38 14.43 2.20
C ASN A 57 3.18 13.59 0.94
N LEU A 58 2.67 12.36 1.07
CA LEU A 58 2.36 11.50 -0.06
C LEU A 58 0.91 11.72 -0.52
N ASP A 59 0.72 11.74 -1.85
CA ASP A 59 -0.58 11.88 -2.47
C ASP A 59 -1.27 10.50 -2.58
N PHE A 60 -2.25 10.26 -1.71
CA PHE A 60 -2.99 9.00 -1.66
C PHE A 60 -4.40 9.12 -2.23
N ILE A 61 -4.78 8.15 -3.06
CA ILE A 61 -6.17 7.84 -3.37
C ILE A 61 -6.51 6.50 -2.71
N PHE A 62 -7.51 6.51 -1.84
CA PHE A 62 -7.94 5.30 -1.15
C PHE A 62 -9.07 4.60 -1.91
N LEU A 63 -8.86 3.33 -2.21
CA LEU A 63 -9.92 2.39 -2.57
C LEU A 63 -10.47 1.74 -1.32
N GLU A 64 -11.79 1.84 -1.16
CA GLU A 64 -12.49 1.19 -0.07
C GLU A 64 -12.57 -0.32 -0.32
N ILE A 65 -12.21 -1.11 0.68
CA ILE A 65 -12.40 -2.56 0.66
C ILE A 65 -13.70 -2.85 1.39
N THR A 66 -14.77 -3.06 0.63
CA THR A 66 -16.07 -3.43 1.20
C THR A 66 -16.09 -4.91 1.60
N PRO A 67 -17.00 -5.32 2.50
CA PRO A 67 -17.18 -6.73 2.85
C PRO A 67 -17.41 -7.64 1.63
N GLU A 68 -18.14 -7.15 0.62
CA GLU A 68 -18.42 -7.89 -0.61
C GLU A 68 -17.14 -8.18 -1.40
N ILE A 69 -16.28 -7.16 -1.57
CA ILE A 69 -14.97 -7.30 -2.22
C ILE A 69 -14.10 -8.31 -1.47
N ALA A 70 -14.09 -8.23 -0.13
CA ALA A 70 -13.31 -9.17 0.69
C ALA A 70 -13.79 -10.63 0.53
N VAL A 71 -15.11 -10.84 0.52
CA VAL A 71 -15.71 -12.17 0.30
C VAL A 71 -15.41 -12.68 -1.11
N GLU A 72 -15.48 -11.83 -2.13
CA GLU A 72 -15.16 -12.19 -3.52
C GLU A 72 -13.68 -12.57 -3.68
N ALA A 73 -12.78 -11.78 -3.11
CA ALA A 73 -11.35 -12.07 -3.10
C ALA A 73 -11.04 -13.40 -2.40
N ALA A 74 -11.70 -13.69 -1.29
CA ALA A 74 -11.55 -14.97 -0.59
C ALA A 74 -12.01 -16.16 -1.45
N LYS A 75 -13.14 -16.03 -2.15
CA LYS A 75 -13.65 -17.05 -3.09
C LYS A 75 -12.73 -17.23 -4.30
N PHE A 76 -12.17 -16.15 -4.83
CA PHE A 76 -11.20 -16.23 -5.91
C PHE A 76 -10.01 -17.09 -5.48
N ASN A 77 -9.41 -16.79 -4.33
CA ASN A 77 -8.26 -17.50 -3.79
C ASN A 77 -8.51 -18.98 -3.52
N SER A 78 -9.70 -19.35 -3.03
CA SER A 78 -10.05 -20.77 -2.83
C SER A 78 -10.14 -21.52 -4.17
N ASN A 79 -10.65 -20.86 -5.21
CA ASN A 79 -10.80 -21.46 -6.54
C ASN A 79 -9.46 -21.55 -7.31
N THR A 80 -8.53 -20.62 -7.07
CA THR A 80 -7.19 -20.70 -7.66
C THR A 80 -6.38 -21.84 -7.06
N LYS A 81 -6.47 -22.08 -5.74
CA LYS A 81 -5.80 -23.22 -5.07
C LYS A 81 -6.36 -24.59 -5.49
N ALA A 82 -7.58 -24.66 -6.00
CA ALA A 82 -8.16 -25.91 -6.52
C ALA A 82 -7.69 -26.26 -7.94
N ARG A 83 -6.90 -25.39 -8.59
CA ARG A 83 -6.45 -25.52 -9.99
C ARG A 83 -4.92 -25.68 -10.16
N ILE A 84 -4.16 -25.80 -9.07
CA ILE A 84 -2.70 -26.00 -9.08
C ILE A 84 -2.39 -27.38 -8.51
#